data_AF-A0A941FAL1-F1
#
_entry.id   AF-A0A941FAL1-F1
#
_cell.length_a   1.000
_cell.length_b   1.000
_cell.length_c   1.000
_cell.angle_alpha   90.00
_cell.angle_beta   90.00
_cell.angle_gamma   90.00
#
_symmetry.space_group_name_H-M   'P 1'
#
loop_
_entity.id
_entity.type
_entity.pdbx_description
1 polymer ?
#
loop_
_entity_poly.entity_id
_entity_poly.type
_entity_poly.pdbx_seq_one_letter_code
_entity_poly.pdbx_strand_id
1 'polypeptide(L)'
;MADIEPYESALDAIPGAHPYPRTSRYHDAEIGVHRRPDGTEVRYTKRRLLPPLDDSGDENQPHTVGAGERPDLLAQRYFGDPGQWWQIADANPVLDPRELTDEAGRVIDIPLGGGFTGGDRRV
;
A
#
# COMPACT_ATOMS: atom_id res chain seq x y z
N MET A 1 -12.42 28.50 -0.12
CA MET A 1 -12.00 27.12 -0.38
C MET A 1 -10.50 27.17 -0.56
N ALA A 2 -9.72 26.41 0.21
CA ALA A 2 -8.27 26.43 0.09
C ALA A 2 -7.89 25.49 -1.07
N ASP A 3 -7.31 26.07 -2.12
CA ASP A 3 -6.77 25.33 -3.25
C ASP A 3 -5.58 24.48 -2.78
N ILE A 4 -5.58 23.21 -3.16
CA ILE A 4 -4.49 22.27 -2.87
C ILE A 4 -3.47 22.46 -3.97
N GLU A 5 -2.47 23.29 -3.71
CA GLU A 5 -1.31 23.43 -4.60
C GLU A 5 -0.41 22.18 -4.48
N PRO A 6 0.01 21.58 -5.61
CA PRO A 6 0.95 20.47 -5.58
C PRO A 6 2.29 20.93 -4.99
N TYR A 7 2.89 20.06 -4.18
CA TYR A 7 4.18 20.30 -3.55
C TYR A 7 5.33 20.21 -4.57
N GLU A 8 6.29 21.15 -4.52
CA GLU A 8 7.61 21.00 -5.15
C GLU A 8 8.70 20.84 -4.08
N SER A 9 9.35 19.69 -4.05
CA SER A 9 10.44 19.30 -3.16
C SER A 9 11.82 19.56 -3.75
N ALA A 10 12.78 19.89 -2.89
CA ALA A 10 14.20 19.85 -3.26
C ALA A 10 14.68 18.43 -3.67
N LEU A 11 13.93 17.39 -3.25
CA LEU A 11 14.11 16.02 -3.72
C LEU A 11 13.37 15.75 -5.04
N ASP A 12 12.34 16.51 -5.41
CA ASP A 12 11.65 16.39 -6.71
C ASP A 12 12.56 16.83 -7.86
N ALA A 13 13.54 17.69 -7.56
CA ALA A 13 14.63 18.04 -8.46
C ALA A 13 15.57 16.86 -8.77
N ILE A 14 15.51 15.77 -7.97
CA ILE A 14 16.14 14.49 -8.28
C ILE A 14 15.11 13.64 -9.02
N PRO A 15 15.29 13.36 -10.32
CA PRO A 15 14.35 12.53 -11.07
C PRO A 15 14.10 11.19 -10.36
N GLY A 16 12.89 10.98 -9.84
CA GLY A 16 12.44 9.71 -9.23
C GLY A 16 12.39 9.62 -7.70
N ALA A 17 12.59 10.70 -6.93
CA ALA A 17 12.60 10.62 -5.46
C ALA A 17 11.21 10.83 -4.81
N HIS A 18 10.39 9.79 -4.74
CA HIS A 18 9.20 9.78 -3.87
C HIS A 18 9.64 9.73 -2.38
N PRO A 19 8.97 10.42 -1.43
CA PRO A 19 9.37 10.41 0.00
C PRO A 19 9.26 9.03 0.66
N TYR A 20 8.56 8.10 0.02
CA TYR A 20 8.45 6.72 0.46
C TYR A 20 9.21 5.79 -0.50
N PRO A 21 9.87 4.73 0.00
CA PRO A 21 10.48 3.73 -0.87
C PRO A 21 9.43 3.03 -1.73
N ARG A 22 9.84 2.48 -2.88
CA ARG A 22 8.95 1.74 -3.79
C ARG A 22 8.13 0.66 -3.10
N THR A 23 8.66 0.04 -2.04
CA THR A 23 7.99 -1.04 -1.28
C THR A 23 6.92 -0.54 -0.31
N SER A 24 6.82 0.78 -0.12
CA SER A 24 5.84 1.35 0.79
C SER A 24 4.46 1.36 0.17
N ARG A 25 3.45 1.05 0.99
CA ARG A 25 2.03 1.27 0.70
C ARG A 25 1.72 2.67 0.14
N TYR A 26 2.50 3.67 0.55
CA TYR A 26 2.27 5.07 0.19
C TYR A 26 3.12 5.53 -0.99
N HIS A 27 3.88 4.66 -1.65
CA HIS A 27 4.78 5.05 -2.74
C HIS A 27 4.06 5.74 -3.91
N ASP A 28 2.85 5.31 -4.25
CA ASP A 28 2.10 5.89 -5.38
C ASP A 28 1.07 6.93 -4.92
N ALA A 29 1.08 7.30 -3.64
CA ALA A 29 0.14 8.25 -3.08
C ALA A 29 0.62 9.69 -3.31
N GLU A 30 -0.27 10.55 -3.82
CA GLU A 30 0.03 11.96 -4.01
C GLU A 30 0.38 12.66 -2.67
N ILE A 31 1.37 13.55 -2.71
CA ILE A 31 1.78 14.37 -1.56
C ILE A 31 1.19 15.77 -1.69
N GLY A 32 0.38 16.17 -0.70
CA GLY A 32 -0.20 17.52 -0.61
C GLY A 32 0.58 18.43 0.35
N VAL A 33 0.43 19.74 0.18
CA VAL A 33 0.92 20.76 1.12
C VAL A 33 -0.25 21.52 1.71
N HIS A 34 -0.29 21.62 3.03
CA HIS A 34 -1.14 22.56 3.74
C HIS A 34 -0.31 23.75 4.23
N ARG A 35 -0.56 24.94 3.67
CA ARG A 35 0.06 26.18 4.13
C ARG A 35 -0.73 26.78 5.28
N ARG A 36 -0.08 26.95 6.43
CA ARG A 36 -0.63 27.56 7.64
C ARG A 36 -0.67 29.10 7.52
N PRO A 37 -1.47 29.78 8.35
CA PRO A 37 -1.55 31.25 8.33
C PRO A 37 -0.22 31.98 8.60
N ASP A 38 0.72 31.33 9.30
CA ASP A 38 2.07 31.85 9.58
C ASP A 38 3.06 31.62 8.43
N GLY A 39 2.61 31.04 7.32
CA GLY A 39 3.43 30.67 6.16
C GLY A 39 4.09 29.29 6.28
N THR A 40 3.95 28.59 7.40
CA THR A 40 4.51 27.24 7.57
C THR A 40 3.83 26.24 6.64
N GLU A 41 4.61 25.47 5.90
CA GLU A 41 4.12 24.40 5.03
C GLU A 41 4.16 23.04 5.73
N VAL A 42 3.02 22.34 5.76
CA VAL A 42 2.89 20.99 6.29
C VAL A 42 2.60 20.03 5.17
N ARG A 43 3.51 19.10 4.91
CA ARG A 43 3.34 18.04 3.92
C ARG A 43 2.57 16.89 4.51
N TYR A 44 1.70 16.29 3.70
CA TYR A 44 0.93 15.14 4.09
C TYR A 44 0.66 14.23 2.89
N THR A 45 0.58 12.94 3.14
CA THR A 45 0.14 11.96 2.14
C THR A 45 -1.35 12.08 1.95
N LYS A 46 -1.82 12.25 0.71
CA LYS A 46 -3.25 12.28 0.41
C LYS A 46 -3.86 10.89 0.59
N ARG A 47 -5.19 10.84 0.68
CA ARG A 47 -5.93 9.59 0.86
C ARG A 47 -5.65 8.65 -0.31
N ARG A 48 -5.19 7.44 0.01
CA ARG A 48 -5.08 6.34 -0.93
C ARG A 48 -6.46 5.70 -1.14
N LEU A 49 -6.88 5.60 -2.40
CA LEU A 49 -8.07 4.82 -2.79
C LEU A 49 -7.59 3.42 -3.17
N LEU A 50 -8.27 2.38 -2.67
CA LEU A 50 -7.95 1.00 -3.03
C LEU A 50 -8.45 0.71 -4.44
N PRO A 51 -7.72 -0.10 -5.23
CA PRO A 51 -8.26 -0.62 -6.47
C PRO A 51 -9.51 -1.46 -6.19
N PRO A 52 -10.43 -1.59 -7.17
CA PRO A 52 -11.50 -2.57 -7.09
C PRO A 52 -10.93 -3.96 -6.82
N LEU A 53 -11.65 -4.75 -6.03
CA LEU A 53 -11.30 -6.16 -5.84
C LEU A 53 -11.59 -6.94 -7.11
N ASP A 54 -10.71 -7.88 -7.44
CA ASP A 54 -10.94 -8.81 -8.54
C ASP A 54 -11.82 -9.98 -8.05
N ASP A 55 -13.07 -10.01 -8.52
CA ASP A 55 -14.02 -11.07 -8.20
C ASP A 55 -13.74 -12.38 -8.95
N SER A 56 -12.85 -12.37 -9.97
CA SER A 56 -12.54 -13.57 -10.75
C SER A 56 -11.61 -14.54 -10.02
N GLY A 57 -10.82 -14.04 -9.07
CA GLY A 57 -9.86 -14.83 -8.29
C GLY A 57 -8.60 -15.23 -9.05
N ASP A 58 -8.44 -14.81 -10.31
CA ASP A 58 -7.29 -15.17 -11.14
C ASP A 58 -5.99 -14.50 -10.66
N GLU A 59 -6.10 -13.36 -9.96
CA GLU A 59 -4.96 -12.59 -9.43
C GLU A 59 -4.57 -12.94 -7.98
N ASN A 60 -5.32 -13.82 -7.32
CA ASN A 60 -5.14 -14.17 -5.91
C ASN A 60 -4.99 -15.70 -5.70
N GLN A 61 -4.26 -16.10 -4.67
CA GLN A 61 -4.31 -17.47 -4.16
C GLN A 61 -4.94 -17.50 -2.77
N PRO A 62 -5.80 -18.48 -2.47
CA PRO A 62 -6.37 -18.62 -1.14
C PRO A 62 -5.32 -19.15 -0.15
N HIS A 63 -5.28 -18.55 1.04
CA HIS A 63 -4.53 -19.05 2.19
C HIS A 63 -5.47 -19.29 3.37
N THR A 64 -5.37 -20.47 3.99
CA THR A 64 -6.10 -20.77 5.23
C THR A 64 -5.24 -20.41 6.43
N VAL A 65 -5.73 -19.46 7.23
CA VAL A 65 -5.03 -18.93 8.41
C VAL A 65 -4.83 -20.02 9.46
N GLY A 66 -3.59 -20.20 9.88
CA GLY A 66 -3.20 -21.04 11.02
C GLY A 66 -3.27 -20.29 12.34
N ALA A 67 -3.38 -21.04 13.45
CA ALA A 67 -3.31 -20.45 14.79
C ALA A 67 -1.96 -19.76 15.03
N GLY A 68 -2.01 -18.51 15.47
CA GLY A 68 -0.82 -17.71 15.78
C GLY A 68 -0.10 -17.12 14.55
N GLU A 69 -0.65 -17.26 13.35
CA GLU A 69 -0.16 -16.52 12.19
C GLU A 69 -0.39 -15.01 12.38
N ARG A 70 0.45 -14.21 11.72
CA ARG A 70 0.39 -12.75 11.71
C ARG A 70 0.54 -12.22 10.29
N PRO A 71 -0.07 -11.08 9.93
CA PRO A 71 -0.01 -10.55 8.57
C PRO A 71 1.42 -10.33 8.06
N ASP A 72 2.33 -9.86 8.92
CA ASP A 72 3.74 -9.66 8.57
C ASP A 72 4.50 -10.97 8.32
N LEU A 73 4.15 -12.05 9.02
CA LEU A 73 4.74 -13.38 8.78
C LEU A 73 4.23 -13.96 7.46
N LEU A 74 2.95 -13.75 7.14
CA LEU A 74 2.40 -14.12 5.85
C LEU A 74 3.05 -13.32 4.71
N ALA A 75 3.25 -12.01 4.90
CA ALA A 75 3.96 -11.18 3.94
C ALA A 75 5.42 -11.63 3.73
N GLN A 76 6.14 -11.96 4.82
CA GLN A 76 7.47 -12.53 4.72
C GLN A 76 7.46 -13.87 3.95
N ARG A 77 6.46 -14.71 4.17
CA ARG A 77 6.31 -16.02 3.51
C ARG A 77 6.03 -15.89 2.01
N TYR A 78 5.13 -14.98 1.64
CA TYR A 78 4.63 -14.88 0.27
C TYR A 78 5.37 -13.85 -0.59
N PHE A 79 5.87 -12.77 0.01
CA PHE A 79 6.51 -11.65 -0.71
C PHE A 79 7.99 -11.48 -0.36
N GLY A 80 8.49 -12.22 0.63
CA GLY A 80 9.88 -12.09 1.09
C GLY A 80 10.14 -10.84 1.96
N ASP A 81 9.13 -10.01 2.23
CA ASP A 81 9.25 -8.78 3.00
C ASP A 81 8.05 -8.63 3.97
N PRO A 82 8.29 -8.60 5.29
CA PRO A 82 7.24 -8.48 6.29
C PRO A 82 6.52 -7.13 6.21
N GLY A 83 7.17 -6.09 5.68
CA GLY A 83 6.60 -4.77 5.46
C GLY A 83 5.56 -4.72 4.35
N GLN A 84 5.42 -5.78 3.54
CA GLN A 84 4.49 -5.87 2.42
C GLN A 84 3.11 -6.46 2.81
N TRP A 85 2.83 -6.62 4.11
CA TRP A 85 1.53 -7.13 4.60
C TRP A 85 0.33 -6.34 4.11
N TRP A 86 0.51 -5.05 3.79
CA TRP A 86 -0.55 -4.17 3.31
C TRP A 86 -1.16 -4.64 1.99
N GLN A 87 -0.42 -5.40 1.17
CA GLN A 87 -0.94 -5.98 -0.08
C GLN A 87 -2.01 -7.04 0.21
N ILE A 88 -1.80 -7.85 1.26
CA ILE A 88 -2.80 -8.83 1.73
C ILE A 88 -4.04 -8.10 2.24
N ALA A 89 -3.85 -7.01 3.00
CA ALA A 89 -4.96 -6.19 3.50
C ALA A 89 -5.72 -5.43 2.40
N ASP A 90 -5.09 -5.13 1.27
CA ASP A 90 -5.80 -4.49 0.15
C ASP A 90 -6.63 -5.49 -0.66
N ALA A 91 -6.20 -6.75 -0.74
CA ALA A 91 -6.98 -7.83 -1.37
C ALA A 91 -8.12 -8.36 -0.48
N ASN A 92 -8.02 -8.15 0.83
CA ASN A 92 -9.05 -8.53 1.79
C ASN A 92 -9.47 -7.26 2.52
N PRO A 93 -10.59 -6.60 2.15
CA PRO A 93 -10.95 -5.24 2.56
C PRO A 93 -11.34 -5.15 4.06
N VAL A 94 -10.40 -5.44 4.95
CA VAL A 94 -10.52 -5.38 6.39
C VAL A 94 -10.27 -3.96 6.88
N LEU A 95 -10.89 -3.59 8.00
CA LEU A 95 -10.70 -2.27 8.61
C LEU A 95 -9.44 -2.26 9.49
N ASP A 96 -9.27 -3.27 10.35
CA ASP A 96 -8.02 -3.53 11.07
C ASP A 96 -7.25 -4.68 10.41
N PRO A 97 -5.97 -4.50 10.02
CA PRO A 97 -5.13 -5.58 9.49
C PRO A 97 -5.03 -6.82 10.37
N ARG A 98 -5.27 -6.71 11.69
CA ARG A 98 -5.28 -7.86 12.61
C ARG A 98 -6.44 -8.83 12.32
N GLU A 99 -7.52 -8.36 11.73
CA GLU A 99 -8.67 -9.18 11.32
C GLU A 99 -8.25 -10.22 10.25
N LEU A 100 -7.14 -10.02 9.55
CA LEU A 100 -6.66 -11.01 8.57
C LEU A 100 -6.33 -12.35 9.22
N THR A 101 -5.90 -12.35 10.49
CA THR A 101 -5.37 -13.54 11.15
C THR A 101 -5.88 -13.74 12.58
N ASP A 102 -6.98 -13.09 12.97
CA ASP A 102 -7.58 -13.22 14.29
C ASP A 102 -8.28 -14.57 14.50
N GLU A 103 -8.87 -15.11 13.44
CA GLU A 103 -9.57 -16.39 13.42
C GLU A 103 -8.79 -17.45 12.63
N ALA A 104 -8.31 -18.48 13.33
CA ALA A 104 -7.74 -19.65 12.69
C ALA A 104 -8.81 -20.40 11.87
N GLY A 105 -8.44 -20.84 10.67
CA GLY A 105 -9.35 -21.46 9.71
C GLY A 105 -9.99 -20.48 8.73
N ARG A 106 -9.86 -19.17 8.95
CA ARG A 106 -10.29 -18.14 7.97
C ARG A 106 -9.52 -18.32 6.67
N VAL A 107 -10.21 -18.20 5.54
CA VAL A 107 -9.57 -18.12 4.22
C VAL A 107 -9.40 -16.66 3.85
N ILE A 108 -8.19 -16.28 3.45
CA ILE A 108 -7.86 -14.93 2.96
C ILE A 108 -7.18 -15.02 1.60
N ASP A 109 -7.33 -13.98 0.80
CA ASP A 109 -6.70 -13.86 -0.50
C ASP A 109 -5.26 -13.34 -0.39
N ILE A 110 -4.33 -14.03 -1.03
CA ILE A 110 -2.94 -13.61 -1.15
C ILE A 110 -2.69 -13.20 -2.60
N PRO A 111 -2.40 -11.92 -2.90
CA PRO A 111 -2.08 -11.48 -4.25
C PRO A 111 -0.92 -12.27 -4.87
N LEU A 112 -1.13 -12.80 -6.07
CA LEU A 112 -0.09 -13.48 -6.85
C LEU A 112 0.93 -12.50 -7.44
N GLY A 113 0.51 -11.26 -7.70
CA GLY A 113 1.34 -10.16 -8.19
C GLY A 113 2.22 -9.49 -7.13
N GLY A 114 2.54 -10.20 -6.05
CA GLY A 114 3.27 -9.70 -4.89
C GLY A 114 4.72 -9.35 -5.18
N GLY A 115 4.94 -8.19 -5.81
CA GLY A 115 6.26 -7.60 -6.01
C GLY A 115 6.38 -6.91 -7.34
N PHE A 116 6.09 -5.61 -7.38
CA PHE A 116 6.34 -4.70 -8.50
C PHE A 116 6.03 -5.25 -9.89
N THR A 117 4.95 -4.79 -10.49
CA THR A 117 4.95 -4.63 -11.94
C THR A 117 6.12 -3.71 -12.31
N GLY A 118 7.27 -4.30 -12.68
CA GLY A 118 8.33 -3.59 -13.37
C GLY A 118 7.68 -2.92 -14.56
N GLY A 119 7.73 -1.59 -14.60
CA GLY A 119 6.93 -0.80 -15.52
C GLY A 119 6.95 -1.36 -16.93
N ASP A 120 5.76 -1.61 -17.47
CA ASP A 120 5.59 -1.87 -18.90
C ASP A 120 5.91 -0.54 -19.62
N ARG A 121 7.21 -0.30 -19.85
CA ARG A 121 7.66 0.67 -20.85
C ARG A 121 7.26 0.10 -22.21
N ARG A 122 6.00 0.31 -22.57
CA ARG A 122 5.61 0.29 -23.97
C ARG A 122 6.27 1.49 -24.64
N VAL A 123 7.26 1.16 -25.47
CA VAL A 123 7.84 2.03 -26.49
C VAL A 123 6.83 2.36 -27.57
#